data_AF-A0A845UMT0-F1
#
_entry.id   AF-A0A845UMT0-F1
#
_cell.length_a   1.000
_cell.length_b   1.000
_cell.length_c   1.000
_cell.angle_alpha   90.00
_cell.angle_beta   90.00
_cell.angle_gamma   90.00
#
_symmetry.space_group_name_H-M   'P 1'
#
loop_
_entity.id
_entity.type
_entity.pdbx_description
1 polymer ?
#
loop_
_entity_poly.entity_id
_entity_poly.type
_entity_poly.pdbx_seq_one_letter_code
_entity_poly.pdbx_strand_id
1 'polypeptide(L)'
;MNYREFEEWREREGLHFDTTTAKRLGTTAQTLRNWRARGETPAWVEFAALAISHGCEPMELTFTDVKAWQLRNSLETYEATAAVFGYKRQAVHQWFSRGSFPNWLAMAAPGYEMKHLLSAQSHVSEKRAS
;
A
#
# COMPACT_ATOMS: atom_id res chain seq x y z
N MET A 1 0.11 2.16 -10.21
CA MET A 1 0.45 3.60 -10.36
C MET A 1 1.87 3.75 -10.90
N ASN A 2 2.13 4.58 -11.92
CA ASN A 2 3.48 4.91 -12.39
C ASN A 2 4.08 6.13 -11.63
N TYR A 3 5.34 6.50 -11.90
CA TYR A 3 5.98 7.60 -11.16
C TYR A 3 5.37 8.98 -11.43
N ARG A 4 4.93 9.25 -12.66
CA ARG A 4 4.28 10.53 -13.00
C ARG A 4 2.96 10.69 -12.24
N GLU A 5 2.13 9.64 -12.23
CA GLU A 5 0.88 9.60 -11.47
C GLU A 5 1.13 9.78 -9.96
N PHE A 6 2.24 9.21 -9.44
CA PHE A 6 2.66 9.42 -8.07
C PHE A 6 3.05 10.88 -7.78
N GLU A 7 3.77 11.54 -8.69
CA GLU A 7 4.12 12.96 -8.53
C GLU A 7 2.87 13.85 -8.54
N GLU A 8 1.96 13.62 -9.49
CA GLU A 8 0.68 14.33 -9.59
C GLU A 8 -0.17 14.15 -8.32
N TRP A 9 -0.27 12.92 -7.82
CA TRP A 9 -0.94 12.61 -6.55
C TRP A 9 -0.29 13.36 -5.38
N ARG A 10 1.04 13.27 -5.25
CA ARG A 10 1.79 13.90 -4.16
C ARG A 10 1.56 15.41 -4.12
N GLU A 11 1.58 16.07 -5.27
CA GLU A 11 1.35 17.51 -5.38
C GLU A 11 -0.07 17.89 -4.99
N ARG A 12 -1.07 17.11 -5.41
CA ARG A 12 -2.47 17.32 -5.02
C ARG A 12 -2.68 17.17 -3.51
N GLU A 13 -1.99 16.23 -2.87
CA GLU A 13 -2.02 16.05 -1.41
C GLU A 13 -1.23 17.13 -0.65
N GLY A 14 -0.62 18.10 -1.36
CA GLY A 14 0.20 19.15 -0.75
C GLY A 14 1.49 18.63 -0.11
N LEU A 15 1.96 17.45 -0.51
CA LEU A 15 3.12 16.81 0.09
C LEU A 15 4.42 17.25 -0.61
N HIS A 16 5.41 17.68 0.16
CA HIS A 16 6.73 18.04 -0.38
C HIS A 16 7.59 16.80 -0.69
N PHE A 17 8.48 16.89 -1.67
CA PHE A 17 9.39 15.80 -2.04
C PHE A 17 10.56 15.74 -1.04
N ASP A 18 10.23 15.35 0.18
CA ASP A 18 11.13 15.43 1.33
C ASP A 18 10.87 14.26 2.31
N THR A 19 11.35 14.43 3.53
CA THR A 19 11.16 13.47 4.63
C THR A 19 9.71 13.29 5.04
N THR A 20 8.83 14.25 4.76
CA THR A 20 7.40 14.21 5.13
C THR A 20 6.65 13.19 4.30
N THR A 21 6.80 13.25 2.96
CA THR A 21 6.23 12.24 2.05
C THR A 21 6.77 10.86 2.38
N ALA A 22 8.09 10.76 2.59
CA ALA A 22 8.74 9.50 2.92
C ALA A 22 8.18 8.90 4.22
N LYS A 23 8.00 9.72 5.25
CA LYS A 23 7.44 9.30 6.54
C LYS A 23 6.00 8.80 6.39
N ARG A 24 5.14 9.52 5.66
CA ARG A 24 3.75 9.10 5.42
C ARG A 24 3.67 7.76 4.68
N LEU A 25 4.56 7.52 3.73
CA LEU A 25 4.62 6.27 2.98
C LEU A 25 5.35 5.15 3.72
N GLY A 26 5.87 5.37 4.94
CA GLY A 26 6.67 4.39 5.67
C GLY A 26 7.97 4.00 4.94
N THR A 27 8.59 4.95 4.24
CA THR A 27 9.83 4.77 3.46
C THR A 27 10.86 5.86 3.80
N THR A 28 11.98 5.89 3.05
CA THR A 28 13.02 6.92 3.21
C THR A 28 13.04 7.90 2.03
N ALA A 29 13.56 9.10 2.26
CA ALA A 29 13.76 10.07 1.18
C ALA A 29 14.69 9.53 0.08
N GLN A 30 15.66 8.67 0.43
CA GLN A 30 16.52 8.02 -0.56
C GLN A 30 15.73 7.05 -1.45
N THR A 31 14.76 6.32 -0.88
CA THR A 31 13.87 5.46 -1.65
C THR A 31 13.06 6.27 -2.66
N LEU A 32 12.54 7.45 -2.29
CA LEU A 32 11.82 8.33 -3.22
C LEU A 32 12.71 8.79 -4.38
N ARG A 33 13.97 9.16 -4.09
CA ARG A 33 14.95 9.52 -5.13
C ARG A 33 15.23 8.36 -6.09
N ASN A 34 15.30 7.14 -5.57
CA ASN A 34 15.51 5.95 -6.39
C ASN A 34 14.31 5.69 -7.32
N TRP A 35 13.08 5.93 -6.86
CA TRP A 35 11.88 5.83 -7.71
C TRP A 35 11.91 6.86 -8.83
N ARG A 36 12.26 8.11 -8.50
CA ARG A 36 12.43 9.18 -9.48
C ARG A 36 13.46 8.83 -10.56
N ALA A 37 14.63 8.35 -10.14
CA ALA A 37 15.69 7.96 -11.06
C ALA A 37 15.28 6.82 -12.00
N ARG A 38 14.40 5.93 -11.53
CA ARG A 38 13.88 4.79 -12.30
C ARG A 38 12.62 5.12 -13.12
N GLY A 39 11.93 6.22 -12.81
CA GLY A 39 10.63 6.52 -13.41
C GLY A 39 9.51 5.55 -12.99
N GLU A 40 9.70 4.80 -11.91
CA GLU A 40 8.78 3.73 -11.47
C GLU A 40 8.58 3.74 -9.96
N THR A 41 7.37 3.39 -9.52
CA THR A 41 7.05 3.13 -8.12
C THR A 41 6.70 1.65 -7.90
N PRO A 42 6.97 1.10 -6.71
CA PRO A 42 6.50 -0.24 -6.35
C PRO A 42 4.97 -0.35 -6.40
N ALA A 43 4.46 -1.56 -6.68
CA ALA A 43 3.02 -1.82 -6.77
C ALA A 43 2.24 -1.37 -5.52
N TRP A 44 2.82 -1.54 -4.33
CA TRP A 44 2.16 -1.16 -3.07
C TRP A 44 1.90 0.34 -2.91
N VAL A 45 2.60 1.20 -3.65
CA VAL A 45 2.50 2.67 -3.49
C VAL A 45 1.10 3.15 -3.85
N GLU A 46 0.42 2.50 -4.80
CA GLU A 46 -0.96 2.88 -5.15
C GLU A 46 -1.94 2.67 -3.99
N PHE A 47 -1.76 1.61 -3.21
CA PHE A 47 -2.58 1.37 -2.04
C PHE A 47 -2.26 2.37 -0.93
N ALA A 48 -0.98 2.59 -0.66
CA ALA A 48 -0.57 3.56 0.35
C ALA A 48 -1.07 4.98 0.03
N ALA A 49 -0.98 5.40 -1.25
CA ALA A 49 -1.50 6.67 -1.71
C ALA A 49 -3.01 6.79 -1.50
N LEU A 50 -3.77 5.73 -1.81
CA LEU A 50 -5.22 5.69 -1.58
C LEU A 50 -5.56 5.86 -0.10
N ALA A 51 -4.88 5.15 0.79
CA ALA A 51 -5.08 5.25 2.23
C ALA A 51 -4.79 6.67 2.75
N ILE A 52 -3.68 7.27 2.31
CA ILE A 52 -3.31 8.65 2.68
C ILE A 52 -4.38 9.65 2.21
N SER A 53 -4.85 9.54 0.97
CA SER A 53 -5.90 10.42 0.43
C SER A 53 -7.24 10.29 1.18
N HIS A 54 -7.47 9.18 1.88
CA HIS A 54 -8.64 8.96 2.74
C HIS A 54 -8.38 9.31 4.22
N GLY A 55 -7.25 9.95 4.53
CA GLY A 55 -6.92 10.42 5.88
C GLY A 55 -6.46 9.33 6.83
N CYS A 56 -6.02 8.17 6.34
CA CYS A 56 -5.38 7.18 7.19
C CYS A 56 -4.01 7.66 7.65
N GLU A 57 -3.67 7.36 8.90
CA GLU A 57 -2.36 7.60 9.48
C GLU A 57 -1.64 6.26 9.69
N PRO A 58 -0.31 6.21 9.52
CA PRO A 58 0.45 4.99 9.70
C PRO A 58 0.44 4.55 11.16
N MET A 59 0.10 3.28 11.39
CA MET A 59 0.18 2.63 12.70
C MET A 59 1.31 1.59 12.73
N GLU A 60 1.84 1.33 13.92
CA GLU A 60 2.75 0.20 14.11
C GLU A 60 1.98 -1.11 13.87
N LEU A 61 2.54 -1.99 13.03
CA LEU A 61 1.94 -3.27 12.71
C LEU A 61 2.50 -4.37 13.60
N THR A 62 1.62 -5.04 14.33
CA THR A 62 1.95 -6.29 15.01
C THR A 62 1.71 -7.50 14.11
N PHE A 63 2.23 -8.65 14.52
CA PHE A 63 1.93 -9.92 13.87
C PHE A 63 0.41 -10.18 13.80
N THR A 64 -0.30 -9.89 14.89
CA THR A 64 -1.75 -10.07 15.01
C THR A 64 -2.49 -9.18 14.02
N ASP A 65 -2.07 -7.93 13.85
CA ASP A 65 -2.70 -6.99 12.90
C ASP A 65 -2.57 -7.49 11.46
N VAL A 66 -1.36 -7.90 11.05
CA VAL A 66 -1.11 -8.39 9.70
C VAL A 66 -1.85 -9.71 9.45
N LYS A 67 -1.92 -10.61 10.43
CA LYS A 67 -2.70 -11.85 10.30
C LYS A 67 -4.19 -11.60 10.21
N ALA A 68 -4.73 -10.72 11.03
CA ALA A 68 -6.14 -10.35 10.97
C ALA A 68 -6.48 -9.73 9.61
N TRP A 69 -5.63 -8.83 9.10
CA TRP A 69 -5.77 -8.27 7.76
C TRP A 69 -5.71 -9.35 6.66
N GLN A 70 -4.76 -10.28 6.72
CA GLN A 70 -4.69 -11.40 5.76
C GLN A 70 -5.99 -12.22 5.75
N LEU A 71 -6.52 -12.56 6.93
CA LEU A 71 -7.75 -13.34 7.07
C LEU A 71 -8.97 -12.61 6.50
N ARG A 72 -9.16 -11.32 6.83
CA ARG A 72 -10.27 -10.52 6.28
C ARG A 72 -10.25 -10.42 4.76
N ASN A 73 -9.06 -10.47 4.17
CA ASN A 73 -8.85 -10.34 2.73
C ASN A 73 -8.66 -11.70 2.02
N SER A 74 -8.90 -12.82 2.71
CA SER A 74 -8.73 -14.18 2.17
C SER A 74 -7.32 -14.44 1.60
N LEU A 75 -6.29 -13.81 2.18
CA LEU A 75 -4.88 -13.96 1.79
C LEU A 75 -4.21 -15.03 2.63
N GLU A 76 -4.65 -16.28 2.46
CA GLU A 76 -4.25 -17.42 3.32
C GLU A 76 -2.76 -17.81 3.18
N THR A 77 -2.13 -17.44 2.06
CA THR A 77 -0.76 -17.83 1.76
C THR A 77 0.18 -16.63 1.70
N TYR A 78 1.47 -16.88 1.98
CA TYR A 78 2.53 -15.89 1.76
C TYR A 78 2.65 -15.51 0.28
N GLU A 79 2.31 -16.41 -0.64
CA GLU A 79 2.29 -16.13 -2.08
C GLU A 79 1.18 -15.13 -2.42
N ALA A 80 -0.04 -15.36 -1.92
CA ALA A 80 -1.17 -14.46 -2.13
C ALA A 80 -0.88 -13.04 -1.62
N THR A 81 -0.31 -12.95 -0.42
CA THR A 81 0.11 -11.64 0.14
C THR A 81 1.23 -10.99 -0.68
N ALA A 82 2.20 -11.78 -1.15
CA ALA A 82 3.30 -11.25 -1.95
C ALA A 82 2.81 -10.71 -3.30
N ALA A 83 1.87 -11.42 -3.93
CA ALA A 83 1.27 -11.04 -5.21
C ALA A 83 0.58 -9.68 -5.13
N VAL A 84 -0.15 -9.39 -4.04
CA VAL A 84 -0.81 -8.09 -3.82
C VAL A 84 0.18 -6.93 -3.95
N PHE A 85 1.36 -7.05 -3.33
CA PHE A 85 2.31 -5.95 -3.22
C PHE A 85 3.47 -6.02 -4.23
N GLY A 86 3.45 -6.99 -5.16
CA GLY A 86 4.51 -7.17 -6.15
C GLY A 86 5.83 -7.67 -5.56
N TYR A 87 5.78 -8.46 -4.48
CA TYR A 87 6.96 -9.09 -3.87
C TYR A 87 7.00 -10.60 -4.16
N LYS A 88 8.12 -11.24 -3.78
CA LYS A 88 8.24 -12.70 -3.76
C LYS A 88 7.73 -13.27 -2.44
N ARG A 89 7.13 -14.46 -2.45
CA ARG A 89 6.72 -15.22 -1.24
C ARG A 89 7.79 -15.26 -0.15
N GLN A 90 9.06 -15.42 -0.54
CA GLN A 90 10.17 -15.49 0.40
C GLN A 90 10.34 -14.20 1.22
N ALA A 91 10.04 -13.03 0.64
CA ALA A 91 10.08 -11.76 1.37
C ALA A 91 9.02 -11.74 2.48
N VAL A 92 7.78 -12.12 2.15
CA VAL A 92 6.69 -12.20 3.12
C VAL A 92 7.01 -13.22 4.22
N HIS A 93 7.52 -14.40 3.86
CA HIS A 93 7.97 -15.39 4.84
C HIS A 93 9.01 -14.81 5.82
N GLN A 94 9.96 -14.02 5.33
CA GLN A 94 10.97 -13.37 6.17
C GLN A 94 10.37 -12.34 7.13
N TRP A 95 9.33 -11.60 6.73
CA TRP A 95 8.64 -10.66 7.64
C TRP A 95 8.08 -11.40 8.86
N PHE A 96 7.34 -12.49 8.61
CA PHE A 96 6.74 -13.30 9.65
C PHE A 96 7.77 -14.05 10.49
N SER A 97 8.80 -14.64 9.84
CA SER A 97 9.87 -15.37 10.54
C SER A 97 10.68 -14.47 11.47
N ARG A 98 10.81 -13.18 11.15
CA ARG A 98 11.56 -12.20 11.97
C ARG A 98 10.66 -11.43 12.95
N GLY A 99 9.34 -11.56 12.83
CA GLY A 99 8.40 -10.71 13.57
C GLY A 99 8.56 -9.22 13.27
N SER A 100 9.07 -8.87 12.07
CA SER A 100 9.37 -7.49 11.69
C SER A 100 8.79 -7.19 10.31
N PHE A 101 7.92 -6.19 10.26
CA PHE A 101 7.16 -5.84 9.07
C PHE A 101 7.67 -4.54 8.45
N PRO A 102 7.60 -4.38 7.12
CA PRO A 102 7.93 -3.11 6.50
C PRO A 102 6.97 -2.01 6.92
N ASN A 103 7.48 -0.83 7.31
CA ASN A 103 6.65 0.29 7.76
C ASN A 103 5.60 0.72 6.72
N TRP A 104 5.91 0.64 5.43
CA TRP A 104 4.97 0.99 4.35
C TRP A 104 3.72 0.10 4.33
N LEU A 105 3.79 -1.11 4.90
CA LEU A 105 2.66 -2.04 4.95
C LEU A 105 1.50 -1.45 5.77
N ALA A 106 1.81 -0.59 6.76
CA ALA A 106 0.83 0.09 7.59
C ALA A 106 -0.13 0.97 6.79
N MET A 107 0.32 1.49 5.64
CA MET A 107 -0.51 2.28 4.72
C MET A 107 -1.03 1.45 3.56
N ALA A 108 -0.24 0.50 3.05
CA ALA A 108 -0.66 -0.29 1.90
C ALA A 108 -1.78 -1.29 2.23
N ALA A 109 -1.79 -1.87 3.44
CA ALA A 109 -2.84 -2.80 3.87
C ALA A 109 -4.25 -2.18 3.93
N PRO A 110 -4.49 -1.03 4.60
CA PRO A 110 -5.80 -0.39 4.58
C PRO A 110 -6.17 0.13 3.19
N GLY A 111 -5.21 0.62 2.41
CA GLY A 111 -5.45 1.04 1.02
C GLY A 111 -5.91 -0.11 0.11
N TYR A 112 -5.40 -1.32 0.33
CA TYR A 112 -5.88 -2.51 -0.37
C TYR A 112 -7.36 -2.79 -0.08
N GLU A 113 -7.76 -2.73 1.20
CA GLU A 113 -9.16 -2.93 1.62
C GLU A 113 -10.07 -1.87 0.99
N MET A 114 -9.65 -0.60 1.00
CA MET A 114 -10.39 0.50 0.37
C MET A 114 -10.60 0.27 -1.13
N LYS A 115 -9.56 -0.15 -1.86
CA LYS A 115 -9.66 -0.41 -3.30
C LYS A 115 -10.69 -1.50 -3.59
N HIS A 116 -10.73 -2.55 -2.77
CA HIS A 116 -11.71 -3.63 -2.90
C HIS A 116 -13.14 -3.16 -2.59
N LEU A 117 -13.31 -2.36 -1.53
CA LEU A 117 -14.62 -1.80 -1.18
C LEU A 117 -15.16 -0.88 -2.27
N LEU A 118 -14.33 0.01 -2.82
CA LEU A 118 -14.72 0.92 -3.90
C LEU A 118 -15.08 0.14 -5.17
N SER A 119 -14.31 -0.88 -5.52
CA SER A 119 -14.58 -1.74 -6.69
C SER A 119 -15.90 -2.50 -6.53
N ALA A 120 -16.18 -3.02 -5.33
CA ALA A 120 -17.44 -3.70 -5.04
C ALA A 120 -18.66 -2.77 -5.15
N GLN A 121 -18.53 -1.50 -4.73
CA GLN A 121 -19.61 -0.51 -4.84
C GLN A 121 -19.89 -0.13 -6.30
N SER A 122 -18.85 0.02 -7.13
CA SER A 122 -19.02 0.29 -8.57
C SER A 122 -19.82 -0.81 -9.27
N HIS A 123 -19.56 -2.08 -8.96
CA HIS A 123 -20.28 -3.22 -9.55
C HIS A 123 -21.74 -3.35 -9.07
N VAL A 124 -22.08 -2.88 -7.88
CA VAL A 124 -23.47 -2.85 -7.40
C VAL A 124 -24.28 -1.75 -8.10
N SER A 125 -23.66 -0.62 -8.41
CA SER A 125 -24.31 0.49 -9.12
C SER A 125 -24.64 0.13 -10.57
N GLU A 126 -23.73 -0.54 -11.28
CA GLU A 126 -23.94 -0.99 -12.68
C GLU A 126 -25.07 -2.01 -12.81
N LYS A 127 -25.21 -2.93 -11.84
CA LYS A 127 -26.28 -3.94 -11.82
C LYS A 127 -27.67 -3.40 -11.50
N ARG A 128 -27.77 -2.18 -10.94
CA ARG A 128 -29.07 -1.54 -10.65
C ARG A 128 -29.53 -0.60 -11.76
N ALA A 129 -28.64 -0.26 -12.69
CA ALA A 129 -28.92 0.61 -13.83
C ALA A 129 -29.21 -0.16 -15.14
N SER A 130 -29.25 -1.51 -15.08
CA SER A 130 -29.67 -2.42 -16.16
C SER A 130 -31.01 -3.05 -15.82
#